data_AF-A0A4Q5MYI8-F1
#
_entry.id   AF-A0A4Q5MYI8-F1
#
_cell.length_a   1.000
_cell.length_b   1.000
_cell.length_c   1.000
_cell.angle_alpha   90.00
_cell.angle_beta   90.00
_cell.angle_gamma   90.00
#
_symmetry.space_group_name_H-M   'P 1'
#
loop_
_entity.id
_entity.type
_entity.pdbx_description
1 polymer ?
#
loop_
_entity_poly.entity_id
_entity_poly.type
_entity_poly.pdbx_seq_one_letter_code
_entity_poly.pdbx_strand_id
1 'polypeptide(L)'
;MTTTHVALLRAINVGGVTVPMEHLRDLAFELGWTDVITYLATGNLLLSTTQTATAVAERLSAALRAEYAREVPVVVRTPAQLLATLDRVRPVFAHAEPRRVQVAFLDRDPGPDADELLGAFAPDEHRYLGGELALHYPNGQARTKMTTSAIERRLGVVATVRGVATIEGILVRSGVTPVRDDLDRDS
;
A
#
# COMPACT_ATOMS: atom_id res chain seq x y z
N MET A 1 23.46 -1.36 -9.40
CA MET A 1 22.52 -0.36 -9.97
C MET A 1 21.51 0.00 -8.90
N THR A 2 21.11 1.26 -8.79
CA THR A 2 20.04 1.68 -7.86
C THR A 2 18.68 1.27 -8.41
N THR A 3 17.75 0.94 -7.52
CA THR A 3 16.36 0.60 -7.82
C THR A 3 15.44 1.58 -7.11
N THR A 4 14.40 2.06 -7.80
CA THR A 4 13.34 2.85 -7.18
C THR A 4 12.35 1.95 -6.46
N HIS A 5 12.15 2.24 -5.19
CA HIS A 5 11.21 1.57 -4.29
C HIS A 5 10.13 2.53 -3.84
N VAL A 6 8.99 1.96 -3.48
CA VAL A 6 7.86 2.61 -2.83
C VAL A 6 7.62 1.90 -1.50
N ALA A 7 7.93 2.57 -0.40
CA ALA A 7 7.59 2.15 0.94
C ALA A 7 6.18 2.65 1.31
N LEU A 8 5.31 1.70 1.66
CA LEU A 8 3.93 1.90 2.05
C LEU A 8 3.79 1.66 3.55
N LEU A 9 3.74 2.75 4.32
CA LEU A 9 3.68 2.76 5.78
C LEU A 9 2.23 2.85 6.25
N ARG A 10 1.84 2.10 7.28
CA ARG A 10 0.50 2.26 7.88
C ARG A 10 0.57 2.70 9.34
N ALA A 11 -0.60 3.05 9.89
CA ALA A 11 -0.77 3.49 11.28
C ALA A 11 0.05 4.77 11.63
N ILE A 12 0.25 5.63 10.64
CA ILE A 12 0.78 6.98 10.85
C ILE A 12 -0.29 8.03 10.54
N ASN A 13 -0.32 9.12 11.29
CA ASN A 13 -1.20 10.29 11.08
C ASN A 13 -2.72 10.01 11.09
N VAL A 14 -3.14 8.78 11.44
CA VAL A 14 -4.54 8.38 11.60
C VAL A 14 -4.71 7.47 12.83
N GLY A 15 -4.71 8.06 14.02
CA GLY A 15 -4.92 7.32 15.29
C GLY A 15 -3.75 6.44 15.73
N GLY A 16 -2.58 6.57 15.08
CA GLY A 16 -1.32 5.94 15.48
C GLY A 16 -0.27 6.98 15.87
N VAL A 17 0.93 6.88 15.31
CA VAL A 17 1.99 7.88 15.53
C VAL A 17 1.85 9.07 14.56
N THR A 18 2.08 10.29 15.04
CA THR A 18 2.20 11.45 14.14
C THR A 18 3.61 11.51 13.58
N VAL A 19 3.74 11.36 12.26
CA VAL A 19 5.02 11.42 11.54
C VAL A 19 4.92 12.54 10.51
N PRO A 20 5.64 13.66 10.71
CA PRO A 20 5.77 14.70 9.70
C PRO A 20 6.42 14.13 8.43
N MET A 21 5.88 14.45 7.25
CA MET A 21 6.42 13.94 5.99
C MET A 21 7.80 14.51 5.67
N GLU A 22 8.15 15.70 6.18
CA GLU A 22 9.53 16.21 6.11
C GLU A 22 10.50 15.30 6.86
N HIS A 23 10.17 14.96 8.10
CA HIS A 23 11.01 14.12 8.92
C HIS A 23 11.12 12.69 8.37
N LEU A 24 10.04 12.14 7.79
CA LEU A 24 10.12 10.87 7.08
C LEU A 24 11.10 10.91 5.90
N ARG A 25 11.23 12.06 5.20
CA ARG A 25 12.22 12.23 4.13
C ARG A 25 13.64 12.35 4.70
N ASP A 26 13.81 13.10 5.78
CA ASP A 26 15.11 13.27 6.44
C ASP A 26 15.65 11.92 6.91
N LEU A 27 14.81 11.11 7.55
CA LEU A 27 15.15 9.75 7.97
C LEU A 27 15.59 8.86 6.79
N ALA A 28 14.92 8.99 5.65
CA ALA A 28 15.30 8.26 4.44
C ALA A 28 16.67 8.71 3.90
N PHE A 29 16.98 10.00 3.94
CA PHE A 29 18.30 10.51 3.56
C PHE A 29 19.39 10.03 4.54
N GLU A 30 19.14 10.04 5.85
CA GLU A 30 20.05 9.53 6.87
C GLU A 30 20.35 8.04 6.69
N LEU A 31 19.38 7.26 6.20
CA LEU A 31 19.56 5.85 5.86
C LEU A 31 20.40 5.62 4.58
N GLY A 32 20.77 6.70 3.89
CA GLY A 32 21.61 6.70 2.69
C GLY A 32 20.81 6.48 1.40
N TRP A 33 19.51 6.78 1.40
CA TRP A 33 18.67 6.69 0.21
C TRP A 33 18.60 8.01 -0.54
N THR A 34 18.33 7.94 -1.83
CA THR A 34 18.28 9.11 -2.73
C THR A 34 16.92 9.24 -3.38
N ASP A 35 16.70 10.31 -4.15
CA ASP A 35 15.45 10.57 -4.90
C ASP A 35 14.19 10.45 -4.03
N VAL A 36 14.30 10.92 -2.77
CA VAL A 36 13.29 10.70 -1.75
C VAL A 36 12.09 11.64 -1.96
N ILE A 37 10.91 11.07 -2.14
CA ILE A 37 9.66 11.81 -2.35
C ILE A 37 8.57 11.21 -1.47
N THR A 38 7.85 12.04 -0.72
CA THR A 38 6.63 11.62 -0.02
C THR A 38 5.37 11.98 -0.81
N TYR A 39 4.34 11.17 -0.72
CA TYR A 39 3.03 11.47 -1.32
C TYR A 39 1.88 11.26 -0.34
N LEU A 40 1.10 12.33 -0.12
CA LEU A 40 0.06 12.41 0.92
C LEU A 40 0.63 12.21 2.34
N ALA A 41 -0.15 12.56 3.37
CA ALA A 41 0.24 12.36 4.76
C ALA A 41 -0.06 10.93 5.27
N THR A 42 -0.34 9.99 4.37
CA THR A 42 -0.81 8.63 4.72
C THR A 42 0.30 7.58 4.66
N GLY A 43 1.57 8.00 4.60
CA GLY A 43 2.71 7.07 4.63
C GLY A 43 3.04 6.46 3.28
N ASN A 44 3.30 7.27 2.26
CA ASN A 44 3.85 6.80 0.99
C ASN A 44 5.19 7.49 0.75
N LEU A 45 6.25 6.71 0.60
CA LEU A 45 7.61 7.18 0.41
C LEU A 45 8.21 6.50 -0.82
N LEU A 46 8.59 7.28 -1.82
CA LEU A 46 9.42 6.83 -2.93
C LEU A 46 10.88 7.11 -2.59
N LEU A 47 11.78 6.20 -2.96
CA LEU A 47 13.21 6.31 -2.72
C LEU A 47 14.01 5.46 -3.71
N SER A 48 15.26 5.82 -3.95
CA SER A 48 16.22 5.05 -4.75
C SER A 48 17.32 4.50 -3.86
N THR A 49 17.66 3.21 -4.03
CA THR A 49 18.78 2.58 -3.31
C THR A 49 19.26 1.30 -4.01
N THR A 50 20.46 0.82 -3.68
CA THR A 50 20.97 -0.49 -4.10
C THR A 50 20.46 -1.64 -3.22
N GLN A 51 19.74 -1.33 -2.14
CA GLN A 51 19.21 -2.30 -1.19
C GLN A 51 17.97 -3.03 -1.72
N THR A 52 17.73 -4.22 -1.19
CA THR A 52 16.53 -5.02 -1.50
C THR A 52 15.29 -4.43 -0.83
N ALA A 53 14.10 -4.76 -1.35
CA ALA A 53 12.83 -4.32 -0.78
C ALA A 53 12.69 -4.73 0.70
N THR A 54 13.12 -5.94 1.06
CA THR A 54 13.14 -6.42 2.46
C THR A 54 14.04 -5.56 3.34
N ALA A 55 15.27 -5.27 2.90
CA ALA A 55 16.19 -4.43 3.66
C ALA A 55 15.66 -2.99 3.83
N VAL A 56 15.00 -2.44 2.79
CA VAL A 56 14.34 -1.13 2.89
C VAL A 56 13.23 -1.15 3.95
N ALA A 57 12.36 -2.17 3.93
CA ALA A 57 11.27 -2.29 4.89
C ALA A 57 11.78 -2.42 6.33
N GLU A 58 12.75 -3.30 6.57
CA GLU A 58 13.35 -3.54 7.88
C GLU A 58 14.05 -2.30 8.43
N ARG A 59 14.89 -1.65 7.61
CA ARG A 59 15.64 -0.45 8.04
C ARG A 59 14.72 0.73 8.29
N LEU A 60 13.72 0.97 7.44
CA LEU A 60 12.76 2.05 7.66
C LEU A 60 11.95 1.82 8.94
N SER A 61 11.43 0.59 9.11
CA SER A 61 10.65 0.22 10.29
C SER A 61 11.48 0.37 11.58
N ALA A 62 12.73 -0.11 11.58
CA ALA A 62 13.63 0.00 12.73
C ALA A 62 13.94 1.47 13.07
N ALA A 63 14.20 2.30 12.06
CA ALA A 63 14.48 3.72 12.25
C ALA A 63 13.27 4.47 12.83
N LEU A 64 12.07 4.20 12.30
CA LEU A 64 10.82 4.77 12.83
C LEU A 64 10.51 4.28 14.25
N ARG A 65 10.79 3.01 14.55
CA ARG A 65 10.63 2.48 15.91
C ARG A 65 11.57 3.17 16.89
N ALA A 66 12.81 3.41 16.50
CA ALA A 66 13.79 4.09 17.35
C ALA A 66 13.36 5.53 17.67
N GLU A 67 12.87 6.26 16.67
CA GLU A 67 12.45 7.65 16.83
C GLU A 67 11.14 7.80 17.62
N TYR A 68 10.15 6.96 17.31
CA TYR A 68 8.78 7.14 17.80
C TYR A 68 8.33 6.15 18.87
N ALA A 69 9.19 5.20 19.26
CA ALA A 69 8.88 4.12 20.20
C ALA A 69 7.59 3.34 19.85
N ARG A 70 7.31 3.20 18.56
CA ARG A 70 6.13 2.53 18.00
C ARG A 70 6.51 1.72 16.76
N GLU A 71 5.90 0.55 16.63
CA GLU A 71 5.98 -0.23 15.39
C GLU A 71 5.24 0.53 14.28
N VAL A 72 5.94 0.81 13.18
CA VAL A 72 5.35 1.36 11.96
C VAL A 72 5.53 0.33 10.86
N PRO A 73 4.48 -0.45 10.53
CA PRO A 73 4.61 -1.50 9.53
C PRO A 73 4.83 -0.90 8.14
N VAL A 74 5.83 -1.45 7.44
CA VAL A 74 6.27 -1.00 6.11
C VAL A 74 6.19 -2.16 5.13
N VAL A 75 5.46 -1.96 4.04
CA VAL A 75 5.45 -2.88 2.89
C VAL A 75 6.09 -2.17 1.70
N VAL A 76 7.05 -2.82 1.04
CA VAL A 76 7.79 -2.22 -0.08
C VAL A 76 7.42 -2.87 -1.40
N ARG A 77 7.23 -2.04 -2.43
CA ARG A 77 7.02 -2.44 -3.83
C ARG A 77 7.85 -1.57 -4.77
N THR A 78 8.09 -2.03 -5.99
CA THR A 78 8.60 -1.18 -7.06
C THR A 78 7.45 -0.53 -7.84
N PRO A 79 7.69 0.57 -8.58
CA PRO A 79 6.69 1.13 -9.48
C PRO A 79 6.12 0.09 -10.47
N ALA A 80 6.95 -0.80 -11.00
CA ALA A 80 6.52 -1.87 -11.90
C ALA A 80 5.55 -2.84 -11.20
N GLN A 81 5.81 -3.21 -9.95
CA GLN A 81 4.89 -4.06 -9.17
C GLN A 81 3.57 -3.37 -8.86
N LEU A 82 3.59 -2.07 -8.57
CA LEU A 82 2.38 -1.28 -8.35
C LEU A 82 1.52 -1.21 -9.62
N LEU A 83 2.13 -0.98 -10.79
CA LEU A 83 1.43 -0.97 -12.07
C LEU A 83 0.79 -2.34 -12.37
N ALA A 84 1.57 -3.42 -12.27
CA ALA A 84 1.06 -4.77 -12.47
C ALA A 84 -0.05 -5.15 -11.47
N THR A 85 -0.05 -4.55 -10.28
CA THR A 85 -1.12 -4.72 -9.31
C THR A 85 -2.39 -3.99 -9.74
N LEU A 86 -2.28 -2.76 -10.24
CA LEU A 86 -3.45 -2.04 -10.77
C LEU A 86 -4.08 -2.79 -11.96
N ASP A 87 -3.26 -3.31 -12.88
CA ASP A 87 -3.75 -4.04 -14.04
C ASP A 87 -4.52 -5.30 -13.65
N ARG A 88 -4.11 -5.98 -12.57
CA ARG A 88 -4.83 -7.14 -12.01
C ARG A 88 -6.08 -6.73 -11.24
N VAL A 89 -6.08 -5.60 -10.54
CA VAL A 89 -7.19 -5.17 -9.64
C VAL A 89 -8.36 -4.58 -10.42
N ARG A 90 -8.13 -3.77 -11.46
CA ARG A 90 -9.19 -3.11 -12.24
C ARG A 90 -10.27 -4.07 -12.75
N PRO A 91 -9.95 -5.21 -13.40
CA PRO A 91 -10.99 -6.11 -13.91
C PRO A 91 -11.77 -6.86 -12.82
N VAL A 92 -11.22 -7.00 -11.60
CA VAL A 92 -11.84 -7.80 -10.52
C VAL A 92 -13.17 -7.19 -10.06
N PHE A 93 -13.20 -5.86 -9.92
CA PHE A 93 -14.37 -5.11 -9.48
C PHE A 93 -14.77 -4.08 -10.53
N ALA A 94 -14.86 -4.50 -11.80
CA ALA A 94 -15.21 -3.61 -12.92
C ALA A 94 -16.59 -2.93 -12.76
N HIS A 95 -17.46 -3.47 -11.91
CA HIS A 95 -18.77 -2.90 -11.58
C HIS A 95 -18.72 -1.84 -10.47
N ALA A 96 -17.59 -1.72 -9.74
CA ALA A 96 -17.47 -0.87 -8.58
C ALA A 96 -16.99 0.54 -8.96
N GLU A 97 -17.45 1.55 -8.22
CA GLU A 97 -16.87 2.89 -8.31
C GLU A 97 -15.36 2.86 -7.94
N PRO A 98 -14.45 3.43 -8.74
CA PRO A 98 -13.00 3.32 -8.49
C PRO A 98 -12.55 3.77 -7.09
N ARG A 99 -13.23 4.78 -6.50
CA ARG A 99 -12.95 5.27 -5.13
C ARG A 99 -13.28 4.26 -4.03
N ARG A 100 -14.10 3.25 -4.33
CA ARG A 100 -14.49 2.17 -3.41
C ARG A 100 -13.58 0.95 -3.51
N VAL A 101 -12.68 0.93 -4.50
CA VAL A 101 -11.70 -0.13 -4.71
C VAL A 101 -10.37 0.25 -4.05
N GLN A 102 -9.83 -0.70 -3.29
CA GLN A 102 -8.59 -0.56 -2.55
C GLN A 102 -7.74 -1.81 -2.77
N VAL A 103 -6.45 -1.71 -2.47
CA VAL A 103 -5.49 -2.82 -2.54
C VAL A 103 -4.88 -3.01 -1.16
N ALA A 104 -4.89 -4.24 -0.65
CA ALA A 104 -4.06 -4.63 0.48
C ALA A 104 -2.74 -5.19 -0.03
N PHE A 105 -1.64 -4.47 0.22
CA PHE A 105 -0.29 -4.95 -0.02
C PHE A 105 0.18 -5.77 1.17
N LEU A 106 0.48 -7.05 0.95
CA LEU A 106 0.91 -7.98 1.99
C LEU A 106 2.44 -8.03 2.09
N ASP A 107 2.98 -8.25 3.28
CA ASP A 107 4.42 -8.46 3.49
C ASP A 107 4.92 -9.81 2.94
N ARG A 108 4.03 -10.81 2.90
CA ARG A 108 4.28 -12.13 2.35
C ARG A 108 3.03 -12.73 1.71
N ASP A 109 3.25 -13.74 0.88
CA ASP A 109 2.20 -14.56 0.28
C ASP A 109 1.56 -15.47 1.37
N PRO A 110 0.26 -15.33 1.67
CA PRO A 110 -0.46 -16.19 2.61
C PRO A 110 -0.81 -17.58 2.04
N GLY A 111 -0.53 -17.85 0.76
CA GLY A 111 -0.87 -19.07 0.06
C GLY A 111 -2.18 -18.99 -0.74
N PRO A 112 -2.49 -20.04 -1.52
CA PRO A 112 -3.65 -20.06 -2.42
C PRO A 112 -5.00 -20.02 -1.69
N ASP A 113 -5.04 -20.44 -0.42
CA ASP A 113 -6.27 -20.54 0.38
C ASP A 113 -6.64 -19.19 1.05
N ALA A 114 -5.99 -18.09 0.67
CA ALA A 114 -6.17 -16.78 1.30
C ALA A 114 -7.63 -16.30 1.32
N ASP A 115 -8.37 -16.48 0.21
CA ASP A 115 -9.78 -16.10 0.15
C ASP A 115 -10.64 -16.96 1.09
N GLU A 116 -10.33 -18.25 1.25
CA GLU A 116 -11.02 -19.14 2.19
C GLU A 116 -10.74 -18.76 3.65
N LEU A 117 -9.46 -18.53 3.98
CA LEU A 117 -9.04 -18.09 5.32
C LEU A 117 -9.63 -16.74 5.71
N LEU A 118 -9.77 -15.83 4.74
CA LEU A 118 -10.47 -14.57 4.95
C LEU A 118 -11.95 -14.81 5.17
N GLY A 119 -12.62 -15.64 4.37
CA GLY A 119 -14.07 -15.85 4.47
C GLY A 119 -14.90 -14.59 4.22
N ALA A 120 -16.22 -14.68 4.32
CA ALA A 120 -17.10 -13.59 3.89
C ALA A 120 -17.06 -12.34 4.81
N PHE A 121 -17.12 -11.16 4.16
CA PHE A 121 -17.23 -9.84 4.81
C PHE A 121 -18.43 -9.01 4.32
N ALA A 122 -19.43 -9.67 3.73
CA ALA A 122 -20.56 -9.01 3.06
C ALA A 122 -21.13 -7.81 3.87
N PRO A 123 -21.37 -6.67 3.21
CA PRO A 123 -21.34 -6.47 1.76
C PRO A 123 -19.94 -6.18 1.18
N ASP A 124 -18.89 -6.13 2.01
CA ASP A 124 -17.53 -5.93 1.50
C ASP A 124 -17.03 -7.20 0.80
N GLU A 125 -16.25 -7.01 -0.26
CA GLU A 125 -15.73 -8.10 -1.10
C GLU A 125 -14.20 -8.05 -1.16
N HIS A 126 -13.57 -9.21 -1.30
CA HIS A 126 -12.14 -9.32 -1.55
C HIS A 126 -11.85 -10.39 -2.61
N ARG A 127 -10.66 -10.27 -3.20
CA ARG A 127 -10.09 -11.28 -4.10
C ARG A 127 -8.59 -11.36 -3.89
N TYR A 128 -8.07 -12.55 -3.69
CA TYR A 128 -6.63 -12.79 -3.67
C TYR A 128 -6.04 -12.82 -5.08
N LEU A 129 -4.91 -12.12 -5.26
CA LEU A 129 -4.27 -11.92 -6.58
C LEU A 129 -2.83 -12.43 -6.63
N GLY A 130 -2.40 -13.29 -5.71
CA GLY A 130 -1.02 -13.82 -5.70
C GLY A 130 0.01 -12.80 -5.19
N GLY A 131 -0.20 -12.29 -3.97
CA GLY A 131 0.68 -11.36 -3.26
C GLY A 131 -0.05 -10.12 -2.70
N GLU A 132 -1.21 -9.81 -3.26
CA GLU A 132 -2.07 -8.69 -2.85
C GLU A 132 -3.53 -9.12 -2.79
N LEU A 133 -4.35 -8.33 -2.08
CA LEU A 133 -5.80 -8.44 -2.11
C LEU A 133 -6.40 -7.23 -2.84
N ALA A 134 -7.26 -7.49 -3.82
CA ALA A 134 -8.22 -6.48 -4.26
C ALA A 134 -9.34 -6.41 -3.23
N LEU A 135 -9.74 -5.21 -2.82
CA LEU A 135 -10.79 -4.97 -1.83
C LEU A 135 -11.84 -4.03 -2.43
N HIS A 136 -13.11 -4.37 -2.24
CA HIS A 136 -14.23 -3.50 -2.56
C HIS A 136 -15.03 -3.19 -1.31
N TYR A 137 -15.21 -1.89 -1.04
CA TYR A 137 -15.97 -1.39 0.10
C TYR A 137 -17.21 -0.61 -0.39
N PRO A 138 -18.35 -1.26 -0.73
CA PRO A 138 -19.52 -0.58 -1.29
C PRO A 138 -20.01 0.55 -0.39
N ASN A 139 -19.99 0.32 0.92
CA ASN A 139 -20.42 1.30 1.93
C ASN A 139 -19.30 2.23 2.39
N GLY A 140 -18.10 2.14 1.79
CA GLY A 140 -16.92 2.92 2.15
C GLY A 140 -16.13 2.34 3.32
N GLN A 141 -14.81 2.56 3.26
CA GLN A 141 -13.84 1.97 4.20
C GLN A 141 -14.10 2.34 5.67
N ALA A 142 -14.63 3.53 5.96
CA ALA A 142 -14.92 3.93 7.34
C ALA A 142 -15.97 3.06 8.05
N ARG A 143 -16.77 2.28 7.31
CA ARG A 143 -17.85 1.43 7.83
C ARG A 143 -17.57 -0.07 7.69
N THR A 144 -16.38 -0.44 7.19
CA THR A 144 -16.03 -1.83 6.92
C THR A 144 -15.81 -2.65 8.19
N LYS A 145 -16.19 -3.94 8.14
CA LYS A 145 -15.72 -4.95 9.11
C LYS A 145 -14.46 -5.68 8.63
N MET A 146 -14.15 -5.59 7.34
CA MET A 146 -12.91 -6.06 6.72
C MET A 146 -11.78 -5.03 6.94
N THR A 147 -11.48 -4.81 8.22
CA THR A 147 -10.40 -3.92 8.63
C THR A 147 -9.04 -4.54 8.33
N THR A 148 -7.99 -3.72 8.21
CA THR A 148 -6.61 -4.22 8.03
C THR A 148 -6.25 -5.21 9.14
N SER A 149 -6.58 -4.95 10.40
CA SER A 149 -6.32 -5.89 11.51
C SER A 149 -7.10 -7.20 11.39
N ALA A 150 -8.30 -7.21 10.79
CA ALA A 150 -9.04 -8.44 10.52
C ALA A 150 -8.35 -9.28 9.43
N ILE A 151 -7.87 -8.62 8.35
CA ILE A 151 -7.09 -9.26 7.29
C ILE A 151 -5.82 -9.88 7.86
N GLU A 152 -5.02 -9.08 8.58
CA GLU A 152 -3.76 -9.51 9.19
C GLU A 152 -3.93 -10.69 10.14
N ARG A 153 -4.99 -10.66 10.98
CA ARG A 153 -5.27 -11.76 11.91
C ARG A 153 -5.70 -13.05 11.20
N ARG A 154 -6.56 -12.96 10.17
CA ARG A 154 -7.08 -14.14 9.46
C ARG A 154 -6.01 -14.79 8.57
N LEU A 155 -5.12 -13.98 7.99
CA LEU A 155 -4.08 -14.46 7.09
C LEU A 155 -2.73 -14.67 7.77
N GLY A 156 -2.54 -14.15 8.99
CA GLY A 156 -1.25 -14.17 9.67
C GLY A 156 -0.19 -13.42 8.88
N VAL A 157 -0.48 -12.20 8.41
CA VAL A 157 0.42 -11.34 7.60
C VAL A 157 0.43 -9.92 8.14
N VAL A 158 1.33 -9.08 7.63
CA VAL A 158 1.23 -7.62 7.73
C VAL A 158 0.65 -7.08 6.42
N ALA A 159 -0.28 -6.14 6.50
CA ALA A 159 -0.94 -5.56 5.34
C ALA A 159 -0.96 -4.04 5.40
N THR A 160 -0.71 -3.37 4.27
CA THR A 160 -0.94 -1.94 4.10
C THR A 160 -1.98 -1.70 3.02
N VAL A 161 -3.10 -1.03 3.36
CA VAL A 161 -4.19 -0.76 2.43
C VAL A 161 -4.03 0.62 1.77
N ARG A 162 -4.22 0.68 0.45
CA ARG A 162 -4.20 1.91 -0.36
C ARG A 162 -5.29 1.93 -1.42
N GLY A 163 -5.78 3.13 -1.71
CA GLY A 163 -6.76 3.32 -2.78
C GLY A 163 -6.09 3.30 -4.14
N VAL A 164 -6.83 2.88 -5.17
CA VAL A 164 -6.35 2.89 -6.55
C VAL A 164 -5.83 4.28 -6.95
N ALA A 165 -6.58 5.34 -6.62
CA ALA A 165 -6.17 6.72 -6.90
C ALA A 165 -4.85 7.12 -6.19
N THR A 166 -4.58 6.60 -4.99
CA THR A 166 -3.31 6.83 -4.29
C THR A 166 -2.17 6.14 -5.03
N ILE A 167 -2.38 4.89 -5.47
CA ILE A 167 -1.38 4.12 -6.22
C ILE A 167 -1.06 4.82 -7.55
N GLU A 168 -2.08 5.30 -8.28
CA GLU A 168 -1.89 6.12 -9.48
C GLU A 168 -1.05 7.38 -9.20
N GLY A 169 -1.36 8.10 -8.12
CA GLY A 169 -0.63 9.30 -7.72
C GLY A 169 0.84 9.03 -7.37
N ILE A 170 1.15 7.84 -6.83
CA ILE A 170 2.52 7.36 -6.61
C ILE A 170 3.20 7.06 -7.95
N LEU A 171 2.53 6.32 -8.84
CA LEU A 171 3.08 5.95 -10.15
C LEU A 171 3.49 7.18 -10.95
N VAL A 172 2.62 8.19 -11.04
CA VAL A 172 2.93 9.46 -11.72
C VAL A 172 4.21 10.11 -11.16
N ARG A 173 4.41 10.07 -9.84
CA ARG A 173 5.61 10.62 -9.18
C ARG A 173 6.86 9.77 -9.40
N SER A 174 6.70 8.47 -9.67
CA SER A 174 7.80 7.60 -10.10
C SER A 174 8.16 7.73 -11.58
N GLY A 175 7.48 8.61 -12.33
CA GLY A 175 7.67 8.76 -13.77
C GLY A 175 6.94 7.69 -14.62
N VAL A 176 6.03 6.94 -14.00
CA VAL A 176 5.20 5.93 -14.69
C VAL A 176 3.79 6.48 -14.85
N THR A 177 3.31 6.56 -16.09
CA THR A 177 1.92 6.97 -16.37
C THR A 177 1.03 5.72 -16.41
N PRO A 178 0.16 5.48 -15.41
CA PRO A 178 -0.81 4.39 -15.48
C PRO A 178 -1.83 4.67 -16.59
N VAL A 179 -2.21 3.63 -17.33
CA VAL A 179 -3.36 3.72 -18.24
C VAL A 179 -4.60 3.95 -17.38
N ARG A 180 -5.32 5.03 -17.68
CA ARG A 180 -6.66 5.25 -17.15
C ARG A 180 -7.63 4.68 -18.15
N ASP A 181 -8.47 3.74 -17.72
CA ASP A 181 -9.70 3.48 -18.45
C ASP A 181 -10.54 4.75 -18.31
N ASP A 182 -10.55 5.57 -19.36
CA ASP A 182 -11.38 6.75 -19.46
C ASP A 182 -12.85 6.30 -19.47
N LEU A 183 -13.43 6.07 -18.30
CA LEU A 183 -14.87 5.90 -18.11
C LEU A 183 -15.55 7.13 -17.50
N ASP A 184 -14.79 8.20 -17.22
CA ASP A 184 -15.34 9.49 -16.79
C ASP A 184 -14.95 10.61 -17.77
N ARG A 185 -15.51 10.54 -18.99
CA ARG A 185 -15.88 11.71 -19.78
C ARG A 185 -17.33 11.53 -20.23
N ASP A 186 -18.27 11.77 -19.32
CA ASP A 186 -19.21 12.86 -19.55
C ASP A 186 -20.04 13.15 -18.29
N SER A 187 -20.20 14.45 -18.12
CA SER A 187 -21.01 15.20 -17.15
C SER A 187 -22.51 14.90 -17.28
#